data_AF-A0A933ZB57-F1
#
_entry.id   AF-A0A933ZB57-F1
#
_cell.length_a   1.000
_cell.length_b   1.000
_cell.length_c   1.000
_cell.angle_alpha   90.00
_cell.angle_beta   90.00
_cell.angle_gamma   90.00
#
_symmetry.space_group_name_H-M   'P 1'
#
loop_
_entity.id
_entity.type
_entity.pdbx_description
1 polymer ?
#
loop_
_entity_poly.entity_id
_entity_poly.type
_entity_poly.pdbx_seq_one_letter_code
_entity_poly.pdbx_strand_id
1 'polypeptide(L)'
;MKHSALGFPAVCVGAQVSFHDLQRARRMRRSPTDTERRAWAIVRNRRLMGLKFRRQQCICGFVVDLYCACHRIAIELDGGVHDD
;
A
#
# COMPACT_ATOMS: atom_id res chain seq x y z
N MET A 1 -10.15 21.43 -9.46
CA MET A 1 -9.85 20.30 -10.36
C MET A 1 -10.56 19.06 -9.84
N LYS A 2 -11.68 18.66 -10.46
CA LYS A 2 -12.44 17.47 -10.08
C LYS A 2 -11.81 16.28 -10.80
N HIS A 3 -10.93 15.53 -10.14
CA HIS A 3 -10.54 14.23 -10.66
C HIS A 3 -11.74 13.29 -10.49
N SER A 4 -12.49 13.13 -11.58
CA SER A 4 -13.46 12.07 -11.78
C SER A 4 -12.78 10.74 -11.42
N ALA A 5 -13.21 10.17 -10.29
CA ALA A 5 -12.81 8.85 -9.85
C ALA A 5 -13.48 7.80 -10.76
N LEU A 6 -13.08 7.76 -12.03
CA LEU A 6 -13.24 6.56 -12.83
C LEU A 6 -12.56 5.44 -12.05
N GLY A 7 -13.33 4.40 -11.74
CA GLY A 7 -12.91 3.28 -10.90
C GLY A 7 -11.73 2.56 -11.55
N PHE A 8 -10.51 3.02 -11.26
CA PHE A 8 -9.32 2.26 -11.59
C PHE A 8 -9.42 0.93 -10.83
N PRO A 9 -9.41 -0.20 -11.54
CA PRO A 9 -9.56 -1.51 -10.93
C PRO A 9 -8.51 -1.66 -9.84
N ALA A 10 -8.96 -2.19 -8.72
CA ALA A 10 -8.18 -2.38 -7.52
C ALA A 10 -7.12 -3.47 -7.76
N VAL A 11 -6.01 -3.11 -8.42
CA VAL A 11 -4.86 -3.98 -8.67
C VAL A 11 -5.18 -5.16 -9.61
N CYS A 12 -4.33 -5.35 -10.62
CA CYS A 12 -4.22 -6.52 -11.50
C CYS A 12 -5.50 -7.38 -11.61
N VAL A 13 -6.39 -7.03 -12.55
CA VAL A 13 -7.57 -7.84 -12.86
C VAL A 13 -7.11 -9.27 -13.18
N GLY A 14 -7.58 -10.24 -12.40
CA GLY A 14 -7.20 -11.66 -12.53
C GLY A 14 -6.01 -12.12 -11.68
N ALA A 15 -5.38 -11.24 -10.90
CA ALA A 15 -4.33 -11.68 -9.97
C ALA A 15 -4.90 -12.56 -8.86
N GLN A 16 -4.36 -13.77 -8.74
CA GLN A 16 -4.68 -14.66 -7.63
C GLN A 16 -3.95 -14.16 -6.37
N VAL A 17 -4.71 -13.83 -5.32
CA VAL A 17 -4.18 -13.51 -4.00
C VAL A 17 -4.57 -14.63 -3.06
N SER A 18 -3.60 -15.25 -2.39
CA SER A 18 -3.90 -16.34 -1.47
C SER A 18 -4.53 -15.83 -0.17
N PHE A 19 -5.24 -16.71 0.54
CA PHE A 19 -5.73 -16.40 1.88
C PHE A 19 -4.58 -16.04 2.85
N HIS A 20 -3.43 -16.68 2.68
CA HIS A 20 -2.24 -16.42 3.47
C HIS A 20 -1.75 -14.97 3.29
N ASP A 21 -1.70 -14.47 2.06
CA ASP A 21 -1.26 -13.10 1.78
C ASP A 21 -2.22 -12.05 2.34
N LEU A 22 -3.53 -12.31 2.27
CA LEU A 22 -4.55 -11.46 2.87
C LEU A 22 -4.42 -11.40 4.41
N GLN A 23 -4.14 -12.55 5.05
CA GLN A 23 -3.89 -12.60 6.49
C GLN A 23 -2.61 -11.86 6.87
N ARG A 24 -1.53 -12.07 6.11
CA ARG A 24 -0.24 -11.37 6.29
C ARG A 24 -0.44 -9.86 6.20
N ALA A 25 -1.08 -9.37 5.14
CA ALA A 25 -1.40 -7.96 4.97
C ALA A 25 -2.26 -7.41 6.13
N ARG A 26 -3.27 -8.16 6.62
CA ARG A 26 -4.05 -7.77 7.80
C ARG A 26 -3.19 -7.63 9.05
N ARG A 27 -2.23 -8.54 9.27
CA ARG A 27 -1.31 -8.52 10.40
C ARG A 27 -0.36 -7.32 10.34
N MET A 28 0.28 -7.11 9.19
CA MET A 28 1.16 -5.95 8.94
C MET A 28 0.41 -4.63 9.14
N ARG A 29 -0.88 -4.56 8.75
CA ARG A 29 -1.71 -3.38 9.02
C ARG A 29 -1.95 -3.10 10.51
N ARG A 30 -1.85 -4.08 11.40
CA ARG A 30 -2.01 -3.90 12.85
C ARG A 30 -0.69 -3.55 13.54
N SER A 31 0.44 -3.98 12.98
CA SER A 31 1.76 -3.80 13.56
C SER A 31 2.76 -3.36 12.47
N PRO A 32 2.68 -2.10 12.01
CA PRO A 32 3.66 -1.55 11.07
C PRO A 32 4.97 -1.19 11.78
N THR A 33 6.08 -1.24 11.04
CA THR A 33 7.35 -0.64 11.47
C THR A 33 7.19 0.86 11.74
N ASP A 34 8.14 1.48 12.45
CA ASP A 34 8.08 2.93 12.66
C ASP A 34 8.19 3.72 11.35
N THR A 35 9.04 3.26 10.44
CA THR A 35 9.18 3.80 9.08
C THR A 35 7.87 3.75 8.31
N GLU A 36 7.21 2.58 8.25
CA GLU A 36 5.89 2.44 7.63
C GLU A 36 4.82 3.32 8.29
N ARG A 37 4.85 3.45 9.61
CA ARG A 37 3.90 4.27 10.37
C ARG A 37 4.03 5.75 10.00
N ARG A 38 5.26 6.26 9.95
CA ARG A 38 5.57 7.64 9.54
C ARG A 38 5.20 7.88 8.08
N ALA A 39 5.58 6.98 7.18
CA ALA A 39 5.22 7.06 5.77
C ALA A 39 3.69 7.05 5.56
N TRP A 40 2.97 6.19 6.28
CA TRP A 40 1.50 6.16 6.21
C TRP A 40 0.87 7.47 6.69
N ALA A 41 1.40 8.10 7.73
CA ALA A 41 0.91 9.40 8.20
C ALA A 41 1.03 10.51 7.14
N ILE A 42 2.07 10.45 6.30
CA ILE A 42 2.29 11.39 5.19
C ILE A 42 1.25 11.18 4.07
N VAL A 43 1.01 9.93 3.67
CA VAL A 43 0.24 9.64 2.44
C VAL A 43 -1.26 9.39 2.67
N ARG A 44 -1.68 9.06 3.90
CA ARG A 44 -3.07 8.73 4.21
C ARG A 44 -4.04 9.86 3.90
N ASN A 45 -5.32 9.53 3.75
CA ASN A 45 -6.40 10.51 3.59
C ASN A 45 -6.15 11.54 2.47
N ARG A 46 -5.46 11.14 1.41
CA ARG A 46 -5.13 12.01 0.26
C ARG A 46 -4.27 13.23 0.61
N ARG A 47 -3.52 13.17 1.73
CA ARG A 47 -2.66 14.26 2.19
C ARG A 47 -1.51 14.55 1.23
N LEU A 48 -0.97 13.52 0.58
CA LEU A 48 0.07 13.69 -0.43
C LEU A 48 -0.58 13.95 -1.80
N MET A 49 -0.50 15.19 -2.27
CA MET A 49 -0.92 15.61 -3.63
C MET A 49 -2.37 15.21 -4.02
N GLY A 50 -3.27 15.00 -3.04
CA GLY A 50 -4.63 14.53 -3.32
C GLY A 50 -4.75 13.04 -3.71
N LEU A 51 -3.64 12.30 -3.72
CA LEU A 51 -3.56 10.93 -4.21
C LEU A 51 -4.04 9.91 -3.17
N LYS A 52 -4.80 8.90 -3.62
CA LYS A 52 -5.27 7.83 -2.75
C LYS A 52 -4.23 6.71 -2.66
N PHE A 53 -3.55 6.62 -1.53
CA PHE A 53 -2.70 5.49 -1.18
C PHE A 53 -3.46 4.44 -0.36
N ARG A 54 -3.12 3.18 -0.58
CA ARG A 54 -3.46 2.02 0.24
C ARG A 54 -2.19 1.53 0.92
N ARG A 55 -2.32 0.93 2.10
CA ARG A 55 -1.19 0.32 2.81
C ARG A 55 -1.28 -1.19 2.84
N GLN A 56 -0.14 -1.87 2.76
CA GLN A 56 -0.02 -3.32 2.81
C GLN A 56 -0.95 -3.97 1.77
N GLN A 57 -0.81 -3.57 0.51
CA GLN A 57 -1.70 -4.00 -0.58
C GLN A 57 -1.17 -5.31 -1.18
N CYS A 58 -2.03 -6.32 -1.28
CA CYS A 58 -1.67 -7.55 -1.99
C CYS A 58 -1.67 -7.32 -3.50
N ILE A 59 -0.60 -7.71 -4.17
CA ILE A 59 -0.39 -7.63 -5.62
C ILE A 59 0.35 -8.89 -6.07
N CYS A 60 -0.29 -9.73 -6.88
CA CYS A 60 0.33 -10.91 -7.51
C CYS A 60 1.18 -11.79 -6.56
N GLY A 61 0.66 -12.12 -5.37
CA GLY A 61 1.37 -12.93 -4.36
C GLY A 61 2.33 -12.17 -3.45
N PHE A 62 2.50 -10.86 -3.64
CA PHE A 62 3.31 -10.00 -2.77
C PHE A 62 2.41 -9.05 -1.97
N VAL A 63 2.93 -8.55 -0.83
CA VAL A 63 2.28 -7.50 -0.04
C VAL A 63 3.20 -6.29 -0.08
N VAL A 64 2.75 -5.22 -0.74
CA VAL A 64 3.52 -3.98 -0.88
C VAL A 64 3.15 -2.96 0.20
N ASP A 65 4.12 -2.23 0.74
CA ASP A 65 3.90 -1.33 1.88
C ASP A 65 2.90 -0.23 1.59
N LEU A 66 3.08 0.48 0.47
CA LEU A 66 2.18 1.54 0.01
C LEU A 66 1.88 1.40 -1.48
N TYR A 67 0.62 1.60 -1.87
CA TYR A 67 0.18 1.47 -3.26
C TYR A 67 -0.77 2.59 -3.70
N CYS A 68 -0.44 3.25 -4.81
CA CYS A 68 -1.27 4.24 -5.48
C CYS A 68 -1.91 3.66 -6.74
N ALA A 69 -3.21 3.33 -6.67
CA ALA A 69 -3.90 2.64 -7.76
C ALA A 69 -4.02 3.47 -9.05
N CYS A 70 -4.26 4.78 -8.95
CA CYS A 70 -4.42 5.63 -10.14
C CYS A 70 -3.14 5.78 -10.96
N HIS A 71 -1.97 5.59 -10.34
CA HIS A 71 -0.67 5.67 -11.02
C HIS A 71 0.04 4.31 -11.15
N ARG A 72 -0.53 3.23 -10.59
CA ARG A 72 0.09 1.89 -10.53
C ARG A 72 1.49 1.91 -9.91
N ILE A 73 1.67 2.72 -8.86
CA ILE A 73 2.95 2.86 -8.16
C ILE A 73 2.89 2.07 -6.85
N ALA A 74 3.85 1.17 -6.66
CA ALA A 74 4.19 0.57 -5.38
C ALA A 74 5.40 1.30 -4.79
N ILE A 75 5.38 1.51 -3.48
CA ILE A 75 6.51 2.05 -2.72
C ILE A 75 6.79 1.03 -1.61
N GLU A 76 8.00 0.46 -1.62
CA GLU A 76 8.51 -0.38 -0.53
C GLU A 76 9.43 0.46 0.33
N LEU A 77 9.28 0.33 1.63
CA LEU A 77 10.12 1.03 2.59
C LEU A 77 11.15 0.02 3.08
N ASP A 78 12.36 0.14 2.56
CA ASP A 78 13.47 -0.66 3.06
C ASP A 78 13.74 -0.18 4.49
N GLY A 79 13.33 -0.99 5.46
CA GLY A 79 13.68 -0.77 6.85
C GLY A 79 15.19 -0.90 6.93
N GLY A 80 15.90 0.22 7.00
CA GLY A 80 17.35 0.21 7.16
C GLY A 80 17.72 -0.80 8.24
N VAL A 81 18.68 -1.66 7.94
CA VAL A 81 19.25 -2.60 8.89
C VAL A 81 19.63 -1.80 10.12
N HIS A 82 18.86 -1.93 11.19
CA HIS A 82 19.28 -1.46 12.50
C HIS A 82 20.22 -2.55 13.02
N ASP A 83 21.47 -2.49 12.57
CA ASP A 83 22.59 -3.06 13.31
C ASP A 83 22.76 -2.17 14.55
N ASP A 84 22.29 -2.68 15.69
CA ASP A 84 22.84 -2.48 17.04
C ASP A 84 22.23 -3.53 17.99
#